data_AF-A0A956QI55-F1
#
_entry.id   AF-A0A956QI55-F1
#
_cell.length_a   1.000
_cell.length_b   1.000
_cell.length_c   1.000
_cell.angle_alpha   90.00
_cell.angle_beta   90.00
_cell.angle_gamma   90.00
#
_symmetry.space_group_name_H-M   'P 1'
#
loop_
_entity.id
_entity.type
_entity.pdbx_description
1 polymer ?
#
loop_
_entity_poly.entity_id
_entity_poly.type
_entity_poly.pdbx_seq_one_letter_code
_entity_poly.pdbx_strand_id
1 'polypeptide(L)'
;MEVNGLPPVGFKSLTRMLSMVGQAALKTGIPVDRFSPTRLPSQVELAALQTLAGRDDLPEEYAEISSPLSMTRQEFTQQFISACREFANGRPITYMSTPVTGGTRKYDFLADHGKKSKSQLAENEQADFAREVIGGNTDQAFSIAECLREVPELGLVMDPSEISMPGWTQQMYLEHWLDVVHQLADRVVVAPGWEVSKGCVYEVRDALEKGIPVETAHGKPLDRDSVLSSISGEVERLSQAGFEELTMNEILGAQGFLSEWYLRHQ
;
A
#
# COMPACT_ATOMS: atom_id res chain seq x y z
N MET A 1 0.25 48.42 -0.15
CA MET A 1 0.52 47.15 0.53
C MET A 1 -0.79 46.37 0.45
N GLU A 2 -1.05 45.79 -0.70
CA GLU A 2 -2.27 45.03 -0.99
C GLU A 2 -1.96 43.54 -0.79
N VAL A 3 -2.82 42.87 -0.02
CA VAL A 3 -2.75 41.45 0.25
C VAL A 3 -3.53 40.75 -0.85
N ASN A 4 -2.85 39.96 -1.69
CA ASN A 4 -3.44 39.19 -2.77
C ASN A 4 -4.42 38.14 -2.21
N GLY A 5 -5.70 38.30 -2.54
CA GLY A 5 -6.75 37.33 -2.25
C GLY A 5 -6.75 36.18 -3.26
N LEU A 6 -6.92 34.95 -2.75
CA LEU A 6 -7.26 33.77 -3.55
C LEU A 6 -8.61 33.98 -4.25
N PRO A 7 -8.81 33.48 -5.48
CA PRO A 7 -10.06 33.63 -6.19
C PRO A 7 -11.19 32.85 -5.49
N PRO A 8 -12.44 33.35 -5.51
CA PRO A 8 -13.58 32.64 -4.95
C PRO A 8 -13.84 31.36 -5.76
N VAL A 9 -13.91 30.22 -5.07
CA VAL A 9 -14.32 28.94 -5.66
C VAL A 9 -15.76 29.11 -6.18
N GLY A 10 -15.93 29.05 -7.50
CA GLY A 10 -17.22 29.32 -8.14
C GLY A 10 -18.27 28.26 -7.81
N PHE A 11 -19.53 28.69 -7.69
CA PHE A 11 -20.72 27.88 -7.36
C PHE A 11 -20.89 26.61 -8.24
N LYS A 12 -20.33 26.60 -9.45
CA LYS A 12 -20.31 25.43 -10.36
C LYS A 12 -19.41 24.28 -9.87
N SER A 13 -18.38 24.57 -9.06
CA SER A 13 -17.49 23.56 -8.46
C SER A 13 -18.24 22.71 -7.43
N LEU A 14 -19.05 23.36 -6.58
CA LEU A 14 -19.84 22.71 -5.53
C LEU A 14 -20.91 21.75 -6.08
N THR A 15 -21.59 22.11 -7.18
CA THR A 15 -22.63 21.24 -7.76
C THR A 15 -22.03 19.98 -8.39
N ARG A 16 -20.82 20.06 -8.95
CA ARG A 16 -20.10 18.90 -9.50
C ARG A 16 -19.56 18.01 -8.38
N MET A 17 -19.05 18.61 -7.31
CA MET A 17 -18.59 17.94 -6.09
C MET A 17 -19.69 17.09 -5.44
N LEU A 18 -20.90 17.64 -5.28
CA LEU A 18 -22.06 16.93 -4.71
C LEU A 18 -22.55 15.77 -5.57
N SER A 19 -22.46 15.89 -6.91
CA SER A 19 -22.86 14.82 -7.83
C SER A 19 -21.90 13.63 -7.80
N MET A 20 -20.61 13.85 -7.57
CA MET A 20 -19.58 12.80 -7.65
C MET A 20 -19.35 12.11 -6.32
N VAL A 21 -19.35 12.86 -5.21
CA VAL A 21 -19.40 12.28 -3.86
C VAL A 21 -20.64 11.38 -3.71
N GLY A 22 -21.77 11.80 -4.29
CA GLY A 22 -22.97 10.96 -4.39
C GLY A 22 -22.76 9.67 -5.20
N GLN A 23 -21.96 9.69 -6.28
CA GLN A 23 -21.67 8.49 -7.09
C GLN A 23 -20.66 7.54 -6.42
N ALA A 24 -19.60 8.07 -5.81
CA ALA A 24 -18.66 7.28 -5.02
C ALA A 24 -19.37 6.65 -3.81
N ALA A 25 -20.22 7.42 -3.12
CA ALA A 25 -21.09 6.92 -2.05
C ALA A 25 -22.08 5.84 -2.53
N LEU A 26 -22.65 5.98 -3.73
CA LEU A 26 -23.53 4.96 -4.33
C LEU A 26 -22.80 3.67 -4.71
N LYS A 27 -21.58 3.76 -5.26
CA LYS A 27 -20.75 2.58 -5.58
C LYS A 27 -20.24 1.87 -4.33
N THR A 28 -19.79 2.64 -3.34
CA THR A 28 -19.16 2.11 -2.12
C THR A 28 -20.15 1.85 -0.99
N GLY A 29 -21.44 2.20 -1.14
CA GLY A 29 -22.45 2.09 -0.07
C GLY A 29 -22.19 3.03 1.13
N ILE A 30 -21.35 4.05 0.98
CA ILE A 30 -21.07 5.03 2.03
C ILE A 30 -22.28 6.00 2.14
N PRO A 31 -22.79 6.29 3.36
CA PRO A 31 -23.86 7.27 3.52
C PRO A 31 -23.47 8.66 3.00
N VAL A 32 -24.28 9.21 2.09
CA VAL A 32 -24.06 10.53 1.43
C VAL A 32 -24.08 11.68 2.44
N ASP A 33 -24.72 11.50 3.59
CA ASP A 33 -24.89 12.52 4.64
C ASP A 33 -23.60 12.91 5.37
N ARG A 34 -22.53 12.10 5.25
CA ARG A 34 -21.24 12.37 5.92
C ARG A 34 -20.37 13.40 5.23
N PHE A 35 -20.58 13.63 3.93
CA PHE A 35 -19.98 14.75 3.23
C PHE A 35 -20.93 15.93 3.29
N SER A 36 -21.11 16.46 4.50
CA SER A 36 -21.77 17.75 4.62
C SER A 36 -20.92 18.78 3.87
N PRO A 37 -21.48 19.57 2.94
CA PRO A 37 -20.75 20.59 2.18
C PRO A 37 -20.12 21.70 3.05
N THR A 38 -20.22 21.59 4.37
CA THR A 38 -19.72 22.53 5.37
C THR A 38 -18.37 22.16 5.97
N ARG A 39 -17.83 20.95 5.75
CA ARG A 39 -16.49 20.58 6.25
C ARG A 39 -15.68 19.85 5.18
N LEU A 40 -14.50 20.38 4.86
CA LEU A 40 -13.52 19.68 4.04
C LEU A 40 -12.89 18.52 4.85
N PRO A 41 -12.71 17.34 4.24
CA PRO A 41 -12.00 16.26 4.89
C PRO A 41 -10.56 16.68 5.21
N SER A 42 -10.06 16.22 6.35
CA SER A 42 -8.65 16.33 6.74
C SER A 42 -7.78 15.51 5.78
N GLN A 43 -6.48 15.81 5.75
CA GLN A 43 -5.52 15.05 4.94
C GLN A 43 -5.51 13.56 5.29
N VAL A 44 -5.75 13.21 6.56
CA VAL A 44 -5.81 11.81 7.01
C VAL A 44 -7.09 11.12 6.51
N GLU A 45 -8.23 11.81 6.58
CA GLU A 45 -9.50 11.31 6.03
C GLU A 45 -9.39 11.10 4.51
N LEU A 46 -8.71 12.01 3.80
CA LEU A 46 -8.42 11.88 2.37
C LEU A 46 -7.52 10.69 2.06
N ALA A 47 -6.42 10.51 2.80
CA ALA A 47 -5.54 9.35 2.63
C ALA A 47 -6.28 8.04 2.87
N ALA A 48 -7.11 7.97 3.92
CA ALA A 48 -7.93 6.79 4.20
C ALA A 48 -8.92 6.49 3.06
N LEU A 49 -9.59 7.53 2.52
CA LEU A 49 -10.46 7.38 1.36
C LEU A 49 -9.71 6.95 0.11
N GLN A 50 -8.55 7.55 -0.19
CA GLN A 50 -7.70 7.20 -1.33
C GLN A 50 -7.36 5.71 -1.33
N THR A 51 -6.91 5.20 -0.19
CA THR A 51 -6.51 3.78 -0.09
C THR A 51 -7.70 2.83 -0.20
N LEU A 52 -8.86 3.16 0.37
CA LEU A 52 -10.03 2.26 0.43
C LEU A 52 -10.91 2.30 -0.83
N ALA A 53 -11.06 3.48 -1.44
CA ALA A 53 -11.95 3.70 -2.59
C ALA A 53 -11.19 3.78 -3.93
N GLY A 54 -9.87 3.99 -3.90
CA GLY A 54 -9.07 4.24 -5.09
C GLY A 54 -9.05 5.72 -5.47
N ARG A 55 -8.02 6.13 -6.20
CA ARG A 55 -7.80 7.53 -6.59
C ARG A 55 -8.86 8.07 -7.56
N ASP A 56 -9.36 7.25 -8.47
CA ASP A 56 -10.30 7.67 -9.52
C ASP A 56 -11.68 8.09 -8.97
N ASP A 57 -12.02 7.64 -7.77
CA ASP A 57 -13.27 7.98 -7.09
C ASP A 57 -13.18 9.29 -6.28
N LEU A 58 -12.01 9.95 -6.26
CA LEU A 58 -11.81 11.23 -5.58
C LEU A 58 -11.70 12.41 -6.55
N PRO A 59 -12.32 13.57 -6.23
CA PRO A 59 -12.15 14.78 -7.03
C PRO A 59 -10.67 15.19 -7.15
N GLU A 60 -10.26 15.67 -8.34
CA GLU A 60 -8.88 16.11 -8.64
C GLU A 60 -8.31 17.11 -7.62
N GLU A 61 -9.17 17.95 -7.05
CA GLU A 61 -8.83 18.92 -6.00
C GLU A 61 -8.33 18.30 -4.68
N TYR A 62 -8.50 16.98 -4.50
CA TYR A 62 -7.99 16.21 -3.36
C TYR A 62 -6.80 15.31 -3.69
N ALA A 63 -6.35 15.28 -4.95
CA ALA A 63 -5.29 14.38 -5.41
C ALA A 63 -3.88 14.76 -4.89
N GLU A 64 -3.70 15.96 -4.34
CA GLU A 64 -2.40 16.44 -3.84
C GLU A 64 -2.43 16.68 -2.33
N ILE A 65 -2.03 15.67 -1.56
CA ILE A 65 -1.63 15.86 -0.16
C ILE A 65 -0.21 16.43 -0.17
N SER A 66 -0.07 17.71 -0.51
CA SER A 66 1.25 18.33 -0.77
C SER A 66 1.85 19.10 0.42
N SER A 67 1.07 19.34 1.48
CA SER A 67 1.58 20.07 2.65
C SER A 67 2.28 19.14 3.64
N PRO A 68 3.45 19.54 4.21
CA PRO A 68 4.09 18.81 5.29
C PRO A 68 3.12 18.61 6.44
N LEU A 69 3.00 17.37 6.91
CA LEU A 69 2.23 17.08 8.10
C LEU A 69 2.88 17.74 9.32
N SER A 70 2.10 18.48 10.09
CA SER A 70 2.50 18.94 11.43
C SER A 70 2.45 17.82 12.49
N MET A 71 2.00 16.62 12.10
CA MET A 71 1.82 15.46 12.98
C MET A 71 2.94 14.44 12.84
N THR A 72 3.18 13.70 13.91
CA THR A 72 4.10 12.56 13.91
C THR A 72 3.53 11.38 13.11
N ARG A 73 4.41 10.46 12.67
CA ARG A 73 4.00 9.21 12.02
C ARG A 73 3.00 8.41 12.86
N GLN A 74 3.20 8.35 14.18
CA GLN A 74 2.29 7.63 15.09
C GLN A 74 0.90 8.28 15.15
N GLU A 75 0.83 9.60 15.30
CA GLU A 75 -0.44 10.33 15.30
C GLU A 75 -1.18 10.16 13.98
N PHE A 76 -0.47 10.29 12.86
CA PHE A 76 -1.05 10.04 11.53
C PHE A 76 -1.62 8.62 11.45
N THR A 77 -0.85 7.62 11.85
CA THR A 77 -1.25 6.21 11.81
C THR A 77 -2.53 5.96 12.60
N GLN A 78 -2.62 6.48 13.82
CA GLN A 78 -3.81 6.29 14.66
C GLN A 78 -5.05 7.00 14.11
N GLN A 79 -4.87 8.22 13.57
CA GLN A 79 -5.97 8.92 12.91
C GLN A 79 -6.39 8.21 11.61
N PHE A 80 -5.44 7.70 10.83
CA PHE A 80 -5.69 6.95 9.60
C PHE A 80 -6.50 5.69 9.89
N ILE A 81 -6.08 4.93 10.91
CA ILE A 81 -6.78 3.73 11.35
C ILE A 81 -8.20 4.05 11.82
N SER A 82 -8.37 5.11 12.60
CA SER A 82 -9.69 5.55 13.06
C SER A 82 -10.60 5.93 11.88
N ALA A 83 -10.08 6.70 10.92
CA ALA A 83 -10.81 7.08 9.72
C ALA A 83 -11.20 5.84 8.89
N CYS A 84 -10.28 4.89 8.67
CA CYS A 84 -10.56 3.66 7.95
C CYS A 84 -11.67 2.82 8.61
N ARG A 85 -11.64 2.64 9.94
CA ARG A 85 -12.72 1.93 10.67
C ARG A 85 -14.06 2.62 10.50
N GLU A 86 -14.04 3.94 10.60
CA GLU A 86 -15.24 4.76 10.43
C GLU A 86 -15.84 4.61 9.02
N PHE A 87 -15.00 4.63 7.97
CA PHE A 87 -15.41 4.41 6.58
C PHE A 87 -15.86 2.98 6.31
N ALA A 88 -15.19 1.99 6.93
CA ALA A 88 -15.55 0.59 6.83
C ALA A 88 -16.95 0.33 7.40
N ASN A 89 -17.33 1.04 8.48
CA ASN A 89 -18.64 0.92 9.11
C ASN A 89 -19.01 -0.55 9.41
N GLY A 90 -18.04 -1.32 9.91
CA GLY A 90 -18.18 -2.73 10.23
C GLY A 90 -18.02 -3.71 9.05
N ARG A 91 -17.79 -3.22 7.83
CA ARG A 91 -17.40 -4.07 6.69
C ARG A 91 -15.97 -4.58 6.87
N PRO A 92 -15.65 -5.81 6.42
CA PRO A 92 -14.28 -6.29 6.46
C PRO A 92 -13.38 -5.47 5.54
N ILE A 93 -12.11 -5.35 5.92
CA ILE A 93 -11.05 -4.69 5.14
C ILE A 93 -10.04 -5.74 4.67
N THR A 94 -9.90 -5.83 3.35
CA THR A 94 -8.82 -6.56 2.68
C THR A 94 -7.65 -5.61 2.46
N TYR A 95 -6.50 -5.91 3.07
CA TYR A 95 -5.27 -5.17 2.82
C TYR A 95 -4.52 -5.76 1.64
N MET A 96 -4.21 -4.96 0.62
CA MET A 96 -3.41 -5.41 -0.51
C MET A 96 -1.93 -5.08 -0.29
N SER A 97 -1.12 -6.10 -0.02
CA SER A 97 0.33 -5.96 0.08
C SER A 97 0.94 -5.90 -1.33
N THR A 98 1.59 -4.79 -1.66
CA THR A 98 2.11 -4.54 -3.01
C THR A 98 3.56 -4.02 -3.00
N PRO A 99 4.43 -4.53 -3.89
CA PRO A 99 5.82 -4.11 -3.93
C PRO A 99 5.95 -2.73 -4.59
N VAL A 100 5.87 -1.62 -3.85
CA VAL A 100 5.98 -0.28 -4.48
C VAL A 100 7.39 0.02 -5.00
N THR A 101 8.41 -0.05 -4.13
CA THR A 101 9.81 0.29 -4.49
C THR A 101 10.73 -0.93 -4.67
N GLY A 102 10.16 -2.13 -4.58
CA GLY A 102 10.86 -3.41 -4.62
C GLY A 102 10.21 -4.39 -5.59
N GLY A 103 10.22 -5.67 -5.22
CA GLY A 103 9.64 -6.74 -6.04
C GLY A 103 10.48 -7.07 -7.28
N THR A 104 9.95 -7.97 -8.11
CA THR A 104 10.67 -8.51 -9.28
C THR A 104 11.11 -7.40 -10.25
N ARG A 105 10.26 -6.39 -10.50
CA ARG A 105 10.59 -5.24 -11.37
C ARG A 105 11.87 -4.52 -10.96
N LYS A 106 12.16 -4.39 -9.65
CA LYS A 106 13.41 -3.77 -9.16
C LYS A 106 14.63 -4.57 -9.67
N TYR A 107 14.59 -5.88 -9.51
CA TYR A 107 15.73 -6.73 -9.83
C TYR A 107 15.93 -6.86 -11.34
N ASP A 108 14.85 -6.96 -12.10
CA ASP A 108 14.90 -6.96 -13.56
C ASP A 108 15.50 -5.64 -14.08
N PHE A 109 15.02 -4.50 -13.58
CA PHE A 109 15.56 -3.18 -13.94
C PHE A 109 17.06 -3.05 -13.64
N LEU A 110 17.49 -3.51 -12.46
CA LEU A 110 18.91 -3.49 -12.08
C LEU A 110 19.73 -4.40 -13.00
N ALA A 111 19.24 -5.60 -13.32
CA ALA A 111 19.91 -6.53 -14.22
C ALA A 111 20.07 -5.94 -15.62
N ASP A 112 19.02 -5.32 -16.17
CA ASP A 112 19.02 -4.70 -17.50
C ASP A 112 20.02 -3.54 -17.61
N HIS A 113 20.30 -2.85 -16.50
CA HIS A 113 21.30 -1.78 -16.41
C HIS A 113 22.69 -2.28 -15.97
N GLY A 114 22.88 -3.60 -15.83
CA GLY A 114 24.15 -4.19 -15.37
C GLY A 114 24.53 -3.80 -13.94
N LYS A 115 23.55 -3.48 -13.09
CA LYS A 115 23.71 -3.07 -11.69
C LYS A 115 23.27 -4.19 -10.75
N LYS A 116 23.77 -4.14 -9.52
CA LYS A 116 23.41 -5.06 -8.41
C LYS A 116 22.75 -4.34 -7.23
N SER A 117 22.77 -3.01 -7.20
CA SER A 117 22.07 -2.23 -6.18
C SER A 117 21.60 -0.88 -6.72
N LYS A 118 20.57 -0.31 -6.09
CA LYS A 118 20.07 1.04 -6.41
C LYS A 118 21.14 2.13 -6.22
N SER A 119 22.11 1.92 -5.33
CA SER A 119 23.20 2.87 -5.09
C SER A 119 24.17 3.01 -6.27
N GLN A 120 24.13 2.08 -7.23
CA GLN A 120 24.94 2.11 -8.44
C GLN A 120 24.27 2.84 -9.62
N LEU A 121 23.02 3.30 -9.43
CA LEU A 121 22.26 4.01 -10.46
C LEU A 121 22.74 5.47 -10.57
N ALA A 122 23.06 5.89 -11.80
CA ALA A 122 23.24 7.28 -12.17
C ALA A 122 21.92 8.05 -12.07
N GLU A 123 21.98 9.39 -12.05
CA GLU A 123 20.80 10.24 -11.86
C GLU A 123 19.70 10.01 -12.90
N ASN A 124 20.07 9.86 -14.18
CA ASN A 124 19.12 9.52 -15.24
C ASN A 124 18.49 8.13 -15.01
N GLU A 125 19.29 7.14 -14.58
CA GLU A 125 18.81 5.79 -14.28
C GLU A 125 17.89 5.78 -13.02
N GLN A 126 18.04 6.74 -12.11
CA GLN A 126 17.12 6.91 -10.96
C GLN A 126 15.75 7.42 -11.39
N ALA A 127 15.71 8.35 -12.35
CA ALA A 127 14.44 8.80 -12.93
C ALA A 127 13.74 7.64 -13.69
N ASP A 128 14.49 6.85 -14.44
CA ASP A 128 13.97 5.66 -15.11
C ASP A 128 13.51 4.60 -14.09
N PHE A 129 14.23 4.40 -12.99
CA PHE A 129 13.79 3.52 -11.90
C PHE A 129 12.45 3.97 -11.31
N ALA A 130 12.29 5.27 -11.05
CA ALA A 130 11.03 5.79 -10.51
C ALA A 130 9.86 5.56 -11.49
N ARG A 131 10.08 5.75 -12.79
CA ARG A 131 9.06 5.52 -13.81
C ARG A 131 8.73 4.04 -14.01
N GLU A 132 9.74 3.20 -14.22
CA GLU A 132 9.56 1.81 -14.66
C GLU A 132 9.30 0.85 -13.52
N VAL A 133 9.96 1.06 -12.38
CA VAL A 133 9.78 0.20 -11.20
C VAL A 133 8.63 0.74 -10.35
N ILE A 134 8.75 1.96 -9.83
CA ILE A 134 7.73 2.49 -8.90
C ILE A 134 6.40 2.73 -9.64
N GLY A 135 6.42 3.46 -10.75
CA GLY A 135 5.23 3.69 -11.57
C GLY A 135 4.60 2.37 -12.05
N GLY A 136 5.40 1.47 -12.63
CA GLY A 136 4.91 0.17 -13.08
C GLY A 136 4.30 -0.69 -11.96
N ASN A 137 4.88 -0.65 -10.75
CA ASN A 137 4.35 -1.33 -9.58
C ASN A 137 3.04 -0.71 -9.08
N THR A 138 2.97 0.62 -8.99
CA THR A 138 1.74 1.32 -8.59
C THR A 138 0.62 1.11 -9.60
N ASP A 139 0.90 1.15 -10.92
CA ASP A 139 -0.11 0.90 -11.96
C ASP A 139 -0.67 -0.54 -11.87
N GLN A 140 0.19 -1.51 -11.57
CA GLN A 140 -0.22 -2.88 -11.35
C GLN A 140 -1.04 -3.03 -10.07
N ALA A 141 -0.61 -2.38 -8.98
CA ALA A 141 -1.33 -2.37 -7.71
C ALA A 141 -2.75 -1.83 -7.93
N PHE A 142 -2.87 -0.66 -8.55
CA PHE A 142 -4.15 -0.05 -8.88
C PHE A 142 -5.05 -1.00 -9.68
N SER A 143 -4.52 -1.60 -10.75
CA SER A 143 -5.29 -2.53 -11.60
C SER A 143 -5.79 -3.75 -10.83
N ILE A 144 -4.97 -4.29 -9.92
CA ILE A 144 -5.35 -5.43 -9.07
C ILE A 144 -6.39 -4.98 -8.04
N ALA A 145 -6.20 -3.83 -7.38
CA ALA A 145 -7.12 -3.30 -6.40
C ALA A 145 -8.52 -3.10 -6.98
N GLU A 146 -8.63 -2.52 -8.18
CA GLU A 146 -9.89 -2.38 -8.89
C GLU A 146 -10.57 -3.73 -9.14
N CYS A 147 -9.81 -4.75 -9.58
CA CYS A 147 -10.37 -6.09 -9.77
C CYS A 147 -10.84 -6.72 -8.45
N LEU A 148 -10.13 -6.50 -7.34
CA LEU A 148 -10.50 -7.01 -6.03
C LEU A 148 -11.73 -6.28 -5.46
N ARG A 149 -11.89 -4.98 -5.72
CA ARG A 149 -13.06 -4.18 -5.28
C ARG A 149 -14.37 -4.67 -5.90
N GLU A 150 -14.31 -5.29 -7.08
CA GLU A 150 -15.46 -5.92 -7.74
C GLU A 150 -15.87 -7.26 -7.10
N VAL A 151 -15.14 -7.78 -6.11
CA VAL A 151 -15.44 -9.04 -5.41
C VAL A 151 -16.07 -8.72 -4.04
N PRO A 152 -17.41 -8.84 -3.88
CA PRO A 152 -18.10 -8.41 -2.66
C PRO A 152 -17.61 -9.09 -1.38
N GLU A 153 -17.14 -10.33 -1.46
CA GLU A 153 -16.64 -11.13 -0.34
C GLU A 153 -15.33 -10.59 0.26
N LEU A 154 -14.62 -9.74 -0.48
CA LEU A 154 -13.39 -9.09 -0.01
C LEU A 154 -13.67 -7.79 0.77
N GLY A 155 -14.91 -7.30 0.78
CA GLY A 155 -15.27 -6.08 1.49
C GLY A 155 -14.57 -4.85 0.90
N LEU A 156 -14.02 -4.00 1.77
CA LEU A 156 -13.23 -2.85 1.32
C LEU A 156 -11.79 -3.27 1.02
N VAL A 157 -11.28 -2.86 -0.14
CA VAL A 157 -9.89 -3.15 -0.52
C VAL A 157 -9.02 -1.92 -0.30
N MET A 158 -8.04 -2.06 0.59
CA MET A 158 -7.03 -1.04 0.89
C MET A 158 -5.81 -1.23 0.00
N ASP A 159 -5.55 -0.25 -0.87
CA ASP A 159 -4.31 -0.16 -1.67
C ASP A 159 -3.34 0.86 -1.05
N PRO A 160 -2.23 0.41 -0.42
CA PRO A 160 -1.26 1.31 0.20
C PRO A 160 -0.42 2.10 -0.81
N SER A 161 -0.40 1.70 -2.09
CA SER A 161 0.39 2.39 -3.13
C SER A 161 -0.20 3.75 -3.53
N GLU A 162 -1.45 4.02 -3.14
CA GLU A 162 -2.19 5.25 -3.42
C GLU A 162 -1.75 6.43 -2.54
N ILE A 163 -0.97 6.19 -1.48
CA ILE A 163 -0.51 7.26 -0.59
C ILE A 163 1.01 7.42 -0.60
N SER A 164 1.43 8.68 -0.65
CA SER A 164 2.81 9.08 -0.46
C SER A 164 2.86 10.23 0.54
N MET A 165 3.59 10.01 1.62
CA MET A 165 3.82 10.92 2.72
C MET A 165 5.19 11.61 2.59
N PRO A 166 5.23 12.92 2.30
CA PRO A 166 6.48 13.67 2.26
C PRO A 166 7.26 13.55 3.57
N GLY A 167 8.57 13.31 3.47
CA GLY A 167 9.47 13.24 4.63
C GLY A 167 9.47 11.90 5.38
N TRP A 168 8.60 10.95 5.03
CA TRP A 168 8.65 9.62 5.61
C TRP A 168 9.80 8.80 5.04
N THR A 169 10.54 8.14 5.93
CA THR A 169 11.55 7.15 5.53
C THR A 169 10.88 5.82 5.18
N GLN A 170 11.59 4.93 4.48
CA GLN A 170 11.11 3.56 4.21
C GLN A 170 10.71 2.81 5.49
N GLN A 171 11.46 3.02 6.59
CA GLN A 171 11.14 2.44 7.89
C GLN A 171 9.83 2.98 8.47
N MET A 172 9.56 4.28 8.30
CA MET A 172 8.30 4.90 8.74
C MET A 172 7.08 4.35 7.98
N TYR A 173 7.21 4.14 6.66
CA TYR A 173 6.17 3.48 5.87
C TYR A 173 5.94 2.05 6.34
N LEU A 174 7.01 1.28 6.54
CA LEU A 174 6.91 -0.10 7.02
C LEU A 174 6.18 -0.15 8.36
N GLU A 175 6.60 0.65 9.35
CA GLU A 175 5.94 0.71 10.67
C GLU A 175 4.46 1.08 10.57
N HIS A 176 4.13 2.09 9.76
CA HIS A 176 2.75 2.51 9.55
C HIS A 176 1.89 1.36 8.99
N TRP A 177 2.37 0.67 7.97
CA TRP A 177 1.61 -0.39 7.33
C TRP A 177 1.50 -1.66 8.18
N LEU A 178 2.54 -2.00 8.95
CA LEU A 178 2.44 -3.08 9.93
C LEU A 178 1.39 -2.75 11.01
N ASP A 179 1.36 -1.51 11.51
CA ASP A 179 0.33 -1.05 12.45
C ASP A 179 -1.08 -1.13 11.85
N VAL A 180 -1.23 -0.80 10.56
CA VAL A 180 -2.49 -0.88 9.80
C VAL A 180 -2.94 -2.33 9.64
N VAL A 181 -2.08 -3.21 9.13
CA VAL A 181 -2.39 -4.64 8.96
C VAL A 181 -2.82 -5.25 10.29
N HIS A 182 -2.07 -5.00 11.36
CA HIS A 182 -2.37 -5.52 12.69
C HIS A 182 -3.72 -5.10 13.27
N GLN A 183 -4.21 -3.92 12.89
CA GLN A 183 -5.35 -3.30 13.56
C GLN A 183 -6.61 -3.24 12.70
N LEU A 184 -6.49 -3.41 11.38
CA LEU A 184 -7.57 -3.25 10.42
C LEU A 184 -7.79 -4.44 9.51
N ALA A 185 -6.74 -5.18 9.13
CA ALA A 185 -6.88 -6.18 8.08
C ALA A 185 -7.63 -7.41 8.60
N ASP A 186 -8.75 -7.74 7.96
CA ASP A 186 -9.43 -9.02 8.13
C ASP A 186 -8.78 -10.11 7.26
N ARG A 187 -8.08 -9.70 6.20
CA ARG A 187 -7.27 -10.54 5.33
C ARG A 187 -6.19 -9.73 4.61
N VAL A 188 -5.17 -10.41 4.11
CA VAL A 188 -4.12 -9.84 3.26
C VAL A 188 -4.12 -10.51 1.89
N VAL A 189 -4.15 -9.71 0.83
CA VAL A 189 -3.94 -10.16 -0.55
C VAL A 189 -2.57 -9.67 -1.01
N VAL A 190 -1.72 -10.56 -1.53
CA VAL A 190 -0.40 -10.20 -2.05
C VAL A 190 -0.42 -10.02 -3.57
N ALA A 191 0.14 -8.90 -4.03
CA ALA A 191 0.36 -8.64 -5.45
C ALA A 191 1.58 -9.42 -5.98
N PRO A 192 1.67 -9.71 -7.29
CA PRO A 192 2.82 -10.40 -7.88
C PRO A 192 4.16 -9.73 -7.57
N GLY A 193 5.19 -10.53 -7.27
CA GLY A 193 6.53 -10.04 -6.92
C GLY A 193 6.70 -9.63 -5.45
N TRP A 194 5.70 -9.92 -4.60
CA TRP A 194 5.78 -9.68 -3.16
C TRP A 194 6.93 -10.44 -2.49
N GLU A 195 7.32 -11.60 -3.02
CA GLU A 195 8.31 -12.53 -2.45
C GLU A 195 9.67 -11.89 -2.21
N VAL A 196 10.01 -10.89 -3.03
CA VAL A 196 11.30 -10.16 -2.99
C VAL A 196 11.09 -8.68 -2.67
N SER A 197 9.95 -8.34 -2.07
CA SER A 197 9.69 -7.03 -1.49
C SER A 197 9.76 -7.13 0.02
N LYS A 198 10.78 -6.49 0.60
CA LYS A 198 11.00 -6.49 2.05
C LYS A 198 9.75 -6.05 2.83
N GLY A 199 9.06 -5.01 2.36
CA GLY A 199 7.82 -4.54 2.99
C GLY A 199 6.73 -5.61 2.96
N CYS A 200 6.49 -6.19 1.78
CA CYS A 200 5.45 -7.21 1.62
C CYS A 200 5.71 -8.46 2.45
N VAL A 201 6.98 -8.91 2.52
CA VAL A 201 7.28 -10.10 3.32
C VAL A 201 7.06 -9.85 4.81
N TYR A 202 7.38 -8.66 5.33
CA TYR A 202 7.04 -8.33 6.72
C TYR A 202 5.54 -8.31 6.96
N GLU A 203 4.76 -7.72 6.06
CA GLU A 203 3.29 -7.69 6.17
C GLU A 203 2.68 -9.10 6.14
N VAL A 204 3.16 -9.98 5.24
CA VAL A 204 2.72 -11.38 5.15
C VAL A 204 3.08 -12.15 6.41
N ARG A 205 4.32 -12.02 6.91
CA ARG A 205 4.76 -12.66 8.14
C ARG A 205 3.87 -12.25 9.31
N ASP A 206 3.69 -10.96 9.51
CA ASP A 206 2.93 -10.39 10.62
C ASP A 206 1.45 -10.82 10.54
N ALA A 207 0.87 -10.84 9.34
CA ALA A 207 -0.48 -11.38 9.11
C ALA A 207 -0.59 -12.85 9.53
N LEU A 208 0.33 -13.72 9.07
CA LEU A 208 0.33 -15.14 9.42
C LEU A 208 0.53 -15.38 10.93
N GLU A 209 1.40 -14.62 11.59
CA GLU A 209 1.61 -14.71 13.04
C GLU A 209 0.37 -14.33 13.84
N LYS A 210 -0.47 -13.43 13.30
CA LYS A 210 -1.75 -13.04 13.89
C LYS A 210 -2.92 -13.96 13.51
N GLY A 211 -2.70 -14.92 12.61
CA GLY A 211 -3.76 -15.74 12.06
C GLY A 211 -4.70 -14.99 11.11
N ILE A 212 -4.24 -13.86 10.55
CA ILE A 212 -4.93 -13.15 9.47
C ILE A 212 -4.72 -13.96 8.18
N PRO A 213 -5.79 -14.37 7.48
CA PRO A 213 -5.66 -15.11 6.22
C PRO A 213 -4.85 -14.33 5.19
N VAL A 214 -3.93 -15.01 4.51
CA VAL A 214 -3.13 -14.45 3.42
C VAL A 214 -3.45 -15.23 2.14
N GLU A 215 -3.64 -14.53 1.04
CA GLU A 215 -3.87 -15.13 -0.28
C GLU A 215 -3.17 -14.35 -1.39
N THR A 216 -2.89 -15.01 -2.51
CA THR A 216 -2.44 -14.32 -3.74
C THR A 216 -3.59 -13.52 -4.36
N ALA A 217 -3.28 -12.57 -5.24
CA ALA A 217 -4.29 -11.86 -6.04
C ALA A 217 -5.25 -12.76 -6.85
N HIS A 218 -4.92 -14.05 -7.04
CA HIS A 218 -5.78 -15.05 -7.69
C HIS A 218 -6.58 -15.91 -6.70
N GLY A 219 -6.63 -15.55 -5.42
CA GLY A 219 -7.38 -16.26 -4.38
C GLY A 219 -6.74 -17.58 -3.92
N LYS A 220 -5.49 -17.88 -4.32
CA LYS A 220 -4.74 -19.01 -3.77
C LYS A 220 -4.34 -18.69 -2.32
N PRO A 221 -4.77 -19.48 -1.31
CA PRO A 221 -4.33 -19.28 0.07
C PRO A 221 -2.83 -19.49 0.21
N LEU A 222 -2.23 -18.72 1.10
CA LEU A 222 -0.83 -18.80 1.50
C LEU A 222 -0.75 -19.16 2.98
N ASP A 223 -0.08 -20.26 3.27
CA ASP A 223 0.32 -20.67 4.61
C ASP A 223 1.82 -20.44 4.82
N ARG A 224 2.30 -20.76 6.03
CA ARG A 224 3.71 -20.57 6.38
C ARG A 224 4.66 -21.31 5.43
N ASP A 225 4.37 -22.56 5.09
CA ASP A 225 5.27 -23.39 4.29
C ASP A 225 5.31 -22.93 2.83
N SER A 226 4.15 -22.59 2.24
CA SER A 226 4.09 -22.05 0.89
C SER A 226 4.74 -20.67 0.78
N VAL A 227 4.59 -19.79 1.77
CA VAL A 227 5.31 -18.50 1.83
C VAL A 227 6.82 -18.71 1.87
N LEU A 228 7.30 -19.59 2.76
CA LEU A 228 8.72 -19.92 2.87
C LEU A 228 9.28 -20.49 1.58
N SER A 229 8.55 -21.41 0.93
CA SER A 229 8.93 -21.98 -0.36
C SER A 229 9.03 -20.91 -1.44
N SER A 230 8.04 -20.00 -1.55
CA SER A 230 8.03 -18.96 -2.57
C SER A 230 9.20 -17.97 -2.41
N ILE A 231 9.42 -17.50 -1.19
CA ILE A 231 10.54 -16.60 -0.87
C ILE A 231 11.88 -17.30 -1.15
N SER A 232 12.04 -18.55 -0.72
CA SER A 232 13.31 -19.27 -0.88
C SER A 232 13.68 -19.46 -2.34
N GLY A 233 12.70 -19.81 -3.19
CA GLY A 233 12.92 -19.94 -4.63
C GLY A 233 13.38 -18.64 -5.28
N GLU A 234 12.77 -17.51 -4.92
CA GLU A 234 13.16 -16.21 -5.45
C GLU A 234 14.51 -15.72 -4.92
N VAL A 235 14.83 -15.97 -3.64
CA VAL A 235 16.16 -15.64 -3.09
C VAL A 235 17.25 -16.45 -3.77
N GLU A 236 17.03 -17.75 -4.02
CA GLU A 236 17.97 -18.57 -4.78
C GLU A 236 18.16 -18.04 -6.20
N ARG A 237 17.06 -17.72 -6.90
CA ARG A 237 17.10 -17.13 -8.24
C ARG A 237 17.91 -15.83 -8.27
N LEU A 238 17.66 -14.92 -7.33
CA LEU A 238 18.37 -13.64 -7.24
C LEU A 238 19.85 -13.83 -6.87
N SER A 239 20.16 -14.78 -5.98
CA SER A 239 21.53 -15.12 -5.62
C SER A 239 22.32 -15.66 -6.82
N GLN A 240 21.72 -16.56 -7.61
CA GLN A 240 22.31 -17.07 -8.85
C GLN A 240 22.54 -15.94 -9.89
N ALA A 241 21.68 -14.92 -9.89
CA ALA A 241 21.85 -13.72 -10.70
C ALA A 241 22.86 -12.70 -10.10
N GLY A 242 23.48 -13.00 -8.96
CA GLY A 242 24.51 -12.19 -8.32
C GLY A 242 23.97 -10.98 -7.54
N PHE A 243 22.72 -11.01 -7.10
CA PHE A 243 22.17 -10.02 -6.18
C PHE A 243 22.40 -10.45 -4.72
N GLU A 244 22.89 -9.52 -3.89
CA GLU A 244 23.22 -9.78 -2.47
C GLU A 244 22.22 -9.15 -1.49
N GLU A 245 21.27 -8.35 -1.99
CA GLU A 245 20.49 -7.38 -1.17
C GLU A 245 19.35 -8.00 -0.34
N LEU A 246 19.10 -9.30 -0.48
CA LEU A 246 18.08 -10.01 0.29
C LEU A 246 18.63 -11.34 0.77
N THR A 247 19.03 -11.38 2.03
CA THR A 247 19.31 -12.66 2.68
C THR A 247 18.03 -13.22 3.29
N MET A 248 17.85 -14.55 3.24
CA MET A 248 16.78 -15.24 3.98
C MET A 248 16.78 -14.84 5.46
N ASN A 249 17.94 -14.51 6.03
CA ASN A 249 18.06 -14.04 7.40
C ASN A 249 17.53 -12.61 7.60
N GLU A 250 17.60 -11.72 6.63
CA GLU A 250 16.97 -10.39 6.75
C GLU A 250 15.46 -10.46 6.57
N ILE A 251 15.01 -11.37 5.72
CA ILE A 251 13.60 -11.61 5.44
C ILE A 251 12.92 -12.37 6.60
N LEU A 252 13.59 -13.38 7.16
CA LEU A 252 13.02 -14.31 8.15
C LEU A 252 13.65 -14.21 9.56
N GLY A 253 14.73 -13.45 9.74
CA GLY A 253 15.54 -13.44 10.97
C GLY A 253 15.05 -12.54 12.10
N ALA A 254 13.78 -12.13 12.10
CA ALA A 254 13.14 -11.82 13.37
C ALA A 254 12.89 -13.17 14.07
N GLN A 255 13.56 -13.40 15.20
CA GLN A 255 13.89 -14.70 15.81
C GLN A 255 12.73 -15.70 16.13
N GLY A 256 11.49 -15.44 15.73
CA GLY A 256 10.35 -16.34 15.93
C GLY A 256 10.03 -17.27 14.74
N PHE A 257 10.23 -16.82 13.50
CA PHE A 257 9.62 -17.51 12.34
C PHE A 257 10.35 -18.80 11.93
N LEU A 258 11.68 -18.83 12.06
CA LEU A 258 12.53 -19.97 11.67
C LEU A 258 12.79 -20.98 12.80
N SER A 259 12.79 -20.55 14.06
CA SER A 259 13.19 -21.42 15.18
C SER A 259 12.26 -22.62 15.33
N GLU A 260 10.95 -22.46 15.14
CA GLU A 260 10.01 -23.59 15.16
C GLU A 260 10.03 -24.44 13.89
N TRP A 261 10.21 -23.84 12.72
CA TRP A 261 10.21 -24.58 11.45
C TRP A 261 11.46 -25.45 11.30
N TYR A 262 12.63 -24.89 11.64
CA TYR A 262 13.91 -25.59 11.58
C TYR A 262 13.99 -26.74 12.61
N LEU A 263 13.32 -26.60 13.76
CA LEU A 263 13.23 -27.67 14.77
C LEU A 263 12.28 -28.82 14.37
N ARG A 264 11.33 -28.60 13.46
CA ARG A 264 10.36 -29.63 13.03
C ARG A 264 10.82 -30.48 11.85
N HIS A 265 11.85 -30.05 11.13
CA HIS A 265 12.31 -30.67 9.88
C HIS A 265 13.78 -31.09 9.90
N GLN A 266 14.35 -31.25 11.10
CA GLN A 266 15.54 -32.09 11.36
C GLN A 266 15.11 -33.46 11.87
#